data_AF-A0A7S0C069-F1
#
_entry.id   AF-A0A7S0C069-F1
#
_cell.length_a   1.000
_cell.length_b   1.000
_cell.length_c   1.000
_cell.angle_alpha   90.00
_cell.angle_beta   90.00
_cell.angle_gamma   90.00
#
_symmetry.space_group_name_H-M   'P 1'
#
loop_
_entity.id
_entity.type
_entity.pdbx_description
1 polymer ?
#
loop_
_entity_poly.entity_id
_entity_poly.type
_entity_poly.pdbx_seq_one_letter_code
_entity_poly.pdbx_strand_id
1 'polypeptide(L)'
;MELTLEESLVYPQQTTRGATQIPELKFDKLLEGLTRLVPRFQFRLPPYFINNARALSTLEGIAKSLDPSFNVLQILYPYALNLLITNPSRSPVVDATLQSLLRSRITGRIQRKKLVALLEDSALLSGFRKRRVVRDVMRTPEGKRIVGRIVGEELNHRFTGGRVFRSRSRRRKDELRTQSVYYQYLNL
;
A
#
# COMPACT_ATOMS: atom_id res chain seq x y z
N MET A 1 -7.14 -16.35 18.78
CA MET A 1 -6.18 -15.53 19.56
C MET A 1 -5.28 -14.76 18.60
N GLU A 2 -5.81 -13.75 17.90
CA GLU A 2 -5.15 -12.98 16.83
C GLU A 2 -4.81 -11.52 17.22
N LEU A 3 -5.05 -11.12 18.48
CA LEU A 3 -5.38 -9.72 18.81
C LEU A 3 -4.21 -8.78 19.16
N THR A 4 -2.98 -9.24 19.39
CA THR A 4 -1.97 -8.36 20.04
C THR A 4 -1.20 -7.43 19.10
N LEU A 5 -0.96 -7.82 17.83
CA LEU A 5 -0.31 -6.92 16.87
C LEU A 5 -1.27 -5.83 16.37
N GLU A 6 -2.56 -6.14 16.27
CA GLU A 6 -3.56 -5.13 15.91
C GLU A 6 -3.70 -4.07 17.01
N GLU A 7 -3.56 -4.45 18.28
CA GLU A 7 -3.53 -3.52 19.42
C GLU A 7 -2.29 -2.60 19.44
N SER A 8 -1.24 -2.93 18.69
CA SER A 8 -0.06 -2.05 18.59
C SER A 8 -0.30 -0.82 17.72
N LEU A 9 -1.30 -0.87 16.83
CA LEU A 9 -1.66 0.20 15.91
C LEU A 9 -3.01 0.80 16.29
N VAL A 10 -2.98 2.04 16.80
CA VAL A 10 -4.20 2.78 17.13
C VAL A 10 -4.54 3.72 15.99
N TYR A 11 -5.70 3.52 15.36
CA TYR A 11 -6.16 4.37 14.26
C TYR A 11 -6.96 5.57 14.79
N PRO A 12 -6.69 6.81 14.32
CA PRO A 12 -7.49 7.96 14.68
C PRO A 12 -8.92 7.84 14.14
N GLN A 13 -9.92 8.26 14.92
CA GLN A 13 -11.34 8.10 14.53
C GLN A 13 -11.86 9.17 13.55
N GLN A 14 -11.10 10.23 13.27
CA GLN A 14 -11.54 11.32 12.38
C GLN A 14 -10.95 11.18 10.98
N THR A 15 -11.83 10.93 10.00
CA THR A 15 -11.48 10.71 8.58
C THR A 15 -11.41 12.01 7.79
N THR A 16 -10.21 12.60 7.68
CA THR A 16 -9.97 13.64 6.66
C THR A 16 -9.90 12.98 5.29
N ARG A 17 -10.85 13.31 4.40
CA ARG A 17 -10.94 12.74 3.04
C ARG A 17 -9.65 13.01 2.24
N GLY A 18 -8.83 11.97 2.04
CA GLY A 18 -7.76 11.97 1.04
C GLY A 18 -6.32 11.77 1.55
N ALA A 19 -6.08 11.74 2.87
CA ALA A 19 -4.76 11.44 3.43
C ALA A 19 -4.69 9.99 3.94
N THR A 20 -3.57 9.29 3.73
CA THR A 20 -3.36 7.99 4.37
C THR A 20 -3.12 8.23 5.86
N GLN A 21 -4.04 7.80 6.71
CA GLN A 21 -3.86 7.96 8.14
C GLN A 21 -2.77 7.02 8.63
N ILE A 22 -1.73 7.61 9.21
CA ILE A 22 -0.69 6.84 9.87
C ILE A 22 -1.19 6.53 11.27
N PRO A 23 -1.38 5.24 11.62
CA PRO A 23 -1.77 4.86 12.97
C PRO A 23 -0.70 5.28 13.97
N GLU A 24 -1.12 5.51 15.20
CA GLU A 24 -0.22 5.61 16.33
C GLU A 24 0.32 4.22 16.65
N LEU A 25 1.65 4.10 16.66
CA LEU A 25 2.32 2.88 17.10
C LEU A 25 2.64 2.97 18.59
N LYS A 26 2.39 1.88 19.31
CA LYS A 26 2.87 1.68 20.68
C LYS A 26 3.94 0.59 20.68
N PHE A 27 5.21 0.95 20.87
CA PHE A 27 6.32 -0.01 20.84
C PHE A 27 6.21 -1.08 21.92
N ASP A 28 5.69 -0.74 23.10
CA ASP A 28 5.50 -1.70 24.19
C ASP A 28 4.56 -2.85 23.77
N LYS A 29 3.47 -2.51 23.07
CA LYS A 29 2.48 -3.47 22.56
C LYS A 29 3.01 -4.26 21.38
N LEU A 30 3.78 -3.63 20.50
CA LEU A 30 4.48 -4.32 19.43
C LEU A 30 5.45 -5.36 20.00
N LEU A 31 6.26 -4.99 20.99
CA LEU A 31 7.24 -5.89 21.62
C LEU A 31 6.56 -7.04 22.36
N GLU A 32 5.47 -6.76 23.07
CA GLU A 32 4.62 -7.78 23.70
C GLU A 32 4.09 -8.77 22.65
N GLY A 33 3.58 -8.27 21.52
CA GLY A 33 3.13 -9.11 20.42
C GLY A 33 4.24 -9.98 19.85
N LEU A 34 5.42 -9.41 19.60
CA LEU A 34 6.54 -10.12 18.99
C LEU A 34 7.14 -11.18 19.92
N THR A 35 7.30 -10.88 21.20
CA THR A 35 7.84 -11.83 22.19
C THR A 35 6.96 -13.07 22.35
N ARG A 36 5.64 -12.95 22.16
CA ARG A 36 4.70 -14.09 22.13
C ARG A 36 4.82 -14.95 20.87
N LEU A 37 5.31 -14.39 19.75
CA LEU A 37 5.52 -15.14 18.51
C LEU A 37 6.80 -15.98 18.55
N VAL A 38 7.80 -15.57 19.33
CA VAL A 38 9.07 -16.29 19.52
C VAL A 38 8.87 -17.77 19.86
N PRO A 39 8.12 -18.13 20.93
CA PRO A 39 7.88 -19.54 21.24
C PRO A 39 7.02 -20.24 20.19
N ARG A 40 6.07 -19.53 19.57
CA ARG A 40 5.13 -20.09 18.59
C ARG A 40 5.83 -20.57 17.31
N PHE A 41 6.79 -19.81 16.82
CA PHE A 41 7.50 -20.11 15.56
C PHE A 41 8.90 -20.68 15.79
N GLN A 42 9.27 -20.97 17.04
CA GLN A 42 10.53 -21.61 17.44
C GLN A 42 11.82 -20.92 16.94
N PHE A 43 11.78 -19.65 16.56
CA PHE A 43 12.99 -18.93 16.16
C PHE A 43 13.78 -18.43 17.37
N ARG A 44 15.11 -18.42 17.26
CA ARG A 44 16.01 -17.89 18.29
C ARG A 44 16.27 -16.42 18.03
N LEU A 45 15.90 -15.55 18.97
CA LEU A 45 16.27 -14.14 18.92
C LEU A 45 17.67 -13.94 19.50
N PRO A 46 18.60 -13.33 18.76
CA PRO A 46 19.88 -12.92 19.32
C PRO A 46 19.70 -11.91 20.47
N PRO A 47 20.53 -11.95 21.53
CA PRO A 47 20.37 -11.09 22.71
C PRO A 47 20.33 -9.58 22.39
N TYR A 48 21.08 -9.14 21.39
CA TYR A 48 21.12 -7.73 20.99
C TYR A 48 19.75 -7.21 20.52
N PHE A 49 18.88 -8.08 19.99
CA PHE A 49 17.56 -7.67 19.52
C PHE A 49 16.67 -7.24 20.69
N ILE A 50 16.70 -7.99 21.79
CA ILE A 50 15.94 -7.67 23.02
C ILE A 50 16.48 -6.38 23.65
N ASN A 51 17.80 -6.21 23.66
CA ASN A 51 18.42 -4.99 24.18
C ASN A 51 17.98 -3.75 23.38
N ASN A 52 18.05 -3.84 22.05
CA ASN A 52 17.62 -2.76 21.17
C ASN A 52 16.12 -2.46 21.33
N ALA A 53 15.28 -3.49 21.41
CA ALA A 53 13.84 -3.32 21.59
C ALA A 53 13.50 -2.63 22.92
N ARG A 54 14.18 -2.99 24.02
CA ARG A 54 14.01 -2.34 25.32
C ARG A 54 14.45 -0.88 25.27
N ALA A 55 15.58 -0.58 24.65
CA ALA A 55 16.05 0.79 24.49
C ALA A 55 15.05 1.63 23.67
N LEU A 56 14.51 1.09 22.59
CA LEU A 56 13.49 1.77 21.78
C LEU A 56 12.19 2.03 22.55
N SER A 57 11.71 1.05 23.32
CA SER A 57 10.55 1.20 24.21
C SER A 57 10.77 2.32 25.25
N THR A 58 11.94 2.35 25.90
CA THR A 58 12.26 3.43 26.85
C THR A 58 12.36 4.80 26.19
N LEU A 59 12.92 4.88 24.98
CA LEU A 59 13.03 6.12 24.22
C LEU A 59 11.65 6.62 23.76
N GLU A 60 10.76 5.73 23.34
CA GLU A 60 9.38 6.07 23.01
C GLU A 60 8.65 6.61 24.26
N GLY A 61 8.79 5.94 25.40
CA GLY A 61 8.17 6.38 26.66
C GLY A 61 8.62 7.79 27.07
N ILE A 62 9.91 8.10 26.91
CA ILE A 62 10.46 9.44 27.17
C ILE A 62 9.94 10.46 26.15
N ALA A 63 9.89 10.11 24.86
CA ALA A 63 9.38 11.02 23.84
C ALA A 63 7.89 11.34 24.06
N LYS A 64 7.09 10.34 24.45
CA LYS A 64 5.68 10.47 24.78
C LYS A 64 5.41 11.25 26.06
N SER A 65 6.31 11.19 27.04
CA SER A 65 6.17 12.00 28.27
C SER A 65 6.42 13.49 28.02
N LEU A 66 7.27 13.82 27.05
CA LEU A 66 7.55 15.19 26.63
C LEU A 66 6.50 15.72 25.64
N ASP A 67 6.07 14.90 24.69
CA ASP A 67 5.03 15.21 23.70
C ASP A 67 4.03 14.04 23.59
N PRO A 68 2.83 14.17 24.17
CA PRO A 68 1.80 13.13 24.08
C PRO A 68 1.38 12.81 22.63
N SER A 69 1.52 13.77 21.71
CA SER A 69 1.18 13.63 20.29
C SER A 69 2.29 12.96 19.45
N PHE A 70 3.46 12.72 20.04
CA PHE A 70 4.60 12.10 19.38
C PHE A 70 4.22 10.75 18.76
N ASN A 71 4.52 10.53 17.48
CA ASN A 71 4.31 9.24 16.83
C ASN A 71 5.55 8.83 16.04
N VAL A 72 6.25 7.82 16.55
CA VAL A 72 7.47 7.29 15.93
C VAL A 72 7.26 6.81 14.49
N LEU A 73 6.07 6.28 14.15
CA LEU A 73 5.78 5.86 12.78
C LEU A 73 5.75 7.04 11.81
N GLN A 74 5.28 8.22 12.22
CA GLN A 74 5.27 9.40 11.35
C GLN A 74 6.69 9.81 10.96
N ILE A 75 7.62 9.73 11.90
CA ILE A 75 9.04 10.06 11.69
C ILE A 75 9.72 8.98 10.83
N LEU A 76 9.40 7.71 11.07
CA LEU A 76 9.97 6.59 10.31
C LEU A 76 9.38 6.43 8.91
N TYR A 77 8.18 6.95 8.67
CA TYR A 77 7.43 6.73 7.43
C TYR A 77 8.25 7.03 6.17
N PRO A 78 8.94 8.18 6.03
CA PRO A 78 9.72 8.47 4.83
C PRO A 78 10.87 7.49 4.62
N TYR A 79 11.54 7.10 5.70
CA TYR A 79 12.62 6.13 5.64
C TYR A 79 12.10 4.74 5.24
N ALA A 80 11.02 4.29 5.86
CA ALA A 80 10.38 3.01 5.55
C ALA A 80 9.90 2.96 4.10
N LEU A 81 9.27 4.02 3.59
CA LEU A 81 8.84 4.10 2.20
C LEU A 81 10.03 4.03 1.24
N ASN A 82 11.10 4.77 1.52
CA ASN A 82 12.31 4.74 0.70
C ASN A 82 12.95 3.34 0.70
N LEU A 83 12.96 2.65 1.85
CA LEU A 83 13.45 1.28 1.98
C LEU A 83 12.60 0.30 1.15
N LEU A 84 11.27 0.42 1.20
CA LEU A 84 10.36 -0.42 0.40
C LEU A 84 10.55 -0.21 -1.11
N ILE A 85 10.75 1.04 -1.54
CA ILE A 85 10.94 1.40 -2.95
C ILE A 85 12.30 0.97 -3.46
N THR A 86 13.37 1.23 -2.70
CA THR A 86 14.75 0.97 -3.12
C THR A 86 15.12 -0.50 -2.94
N ASN A 87 14.55 -1.17 -1.95
CA ASN A 87 14.81 -2.57 -1.60
C ASN A 87 16.30 -2.96 -1.74
N PRO A 88 17.21 -2.34 -0.96
CA PRO A 88 18.65 -2.52 -1.12
C PRO A 88 19.09 -3.98 -0.95
N SER A 89 18.42 -4.74 -0.08
CA SER A 89 18.69 -6.15 0.17
C SER A 89 18.10 -7.09 -0.90
N ARG A 90 17.40 -6.56 -1.92
CA ARG A 90 16.69 -7.32 -2.95
C ARG A 90 15.81 -8.43 -2.38
N SER A 91 15.14 -8.14 -1.26
CA SER A 91 14.32 -9.11 -0.57
C SER A 91 13.00 -9.32 -1.32
N PRO A 92 12.62 -10.57 -1.63
CA PRO A 92 11.33 -10.86 -2.28
C PRO A 92 10.15 -10.49 -1.38
N VAL A 93 10.35 -10.50 -0.05
CA VAL A 93 9.32 -10.14 0.92
C VAL A 93 9.05 -8.63 0.91
N VAL A 94 10.10 -7.81 0.75
CA VAL A 94 9.97 -6.35 0.63
C VAL A 94 9.22 -5.99 -0.66
N ASP A 95 9.58 -6.64 -1.77
CA ASP A 95 8.89 -6.46 -3.05
C ASP A 95 7.42 -6.90 -2.97
N ALA A 96 7.14 -8.04 -2.36
CA ALA A 96 5.77 -8.55 -2.17
C ALA A 96 4.95 -7.61 -1.28
N THR A 97 5.55 -7.08 -0.21
CA THR A 97 4.93 -6.09 0.68
C THR A 97 4.58 -4.83 -0.11
N LEU A 98 5.52 -4.25 -0.84
CA LEU A 98 5.26 -3.07 -1.68
C LEU A 98 4.18 -3.35 -2.73
N GLN A 99 4.24 -4.48 -3.43
CA GLN A 99 3.21 -4.89 -4.38
C GLN A 99 1.83 -4.98 -3.71
N SER A 100 1.74 -5.55 -2.51
CA SER A 100 0.49 -5.68 -1.77
C SER A 100 -0.10 -4.33 -1.35
N LEU A 101 0.75 -3.36 -1.00
CA LEU A 101 0.34 -2.00 -0.65
C LEU A 101 -0.18 -1.22 -1.86
N LEU A 102 0.52 -1.36 -3.00
CA LEU A 102 0.18 -0.67 -4.24
C LEU A 102 -1.02 -1.31 -4.96
N ARG A 103 -1.24 -2.62 -4.76
CA ARG A 103 -2.36 -3.33 -5.37
C ARG A 103 -3.66 -3.12 -4.60
N SER A 104 -4.76 -3.17 -5.34
CA SER A 104 -6.08 -3.26 -4.77
C SER A 104 -6.35 -4.70 -4.33
N ARG A 105 -6.74 -4.93 -3.07
CA ARG A 105 -7.13 -6.27 -2.59
C ARG A 105 -8.30 -6.87 -3.38
N ILE A 106 -9.20 -6.02 -3.88
CA ILE A 106 -10.40 -6.44 -4.63
C ILE A 106 -10.11 -6.69 -6.13
N THR A 107 -9.33 -5.83 -6.78
CA THR A 107 -9.15 -5.89 -8.24
C THR A 107 -7.81 -6.48 -8.67
N GLY A 108 -6.86 -6.69 -7.74
CA GLY A 108 -5.49 -7.11 -8.04
C GLY A 108 -4.66 -6.07 -8.81
N ARG A 109 -5.27 -4.95 -9.20
CA ARG A 109 -4.66 -3.91 -10.05
C ARG A 109 -3.77 -2.97 -9.26
N ILE A 110 -2.72 -2.48 -9.90
CA ILE A 110 -1.86 -1.46 -9.29
C ILE A 110 -2.56 -0.10 -9.32
N GLN A 111 -2.75 0.51 -8.15
CA GLN A 111 -3.39 1.82 -8.05
C GLN A 111 -2.35 2.94 -7.95
N ARG A 112 -2.16 3.70 -9.05
CA ARG A 112 -1.31 4.89 -9.05
C ARG A 112 -1.67 5.88 -7.95
N LYS A 113 -2.96 6.06 -7.67
CA LYS A 113 -3.45 6.96 -6.62
C LYS A 113 -2.87 6.62 -5.24
N LYS A 114 -2.71 5.33 -4.93
CA LYS A 114 -2.06 4.88 -3.69
C LYS A 114 -0.58 5.20 -3.69
N LEU A 115 0.17 4.91 -4.77
CA LEU A 115 1.59 5.27 -4.83
C LEU A 115 1.78 6.78 -4.63
N VAL A 116 0.96 7.60 -5.31
CA VAL A 116 1.02 9.06 -5.20
C VAL A 116 0.69 9.51 -3.78
N ALA A 117 -0.33 8.92 -3.14
CA ALA A 117 -0.66 9.20 -1.75
C ALA A 117 0.51 8.86 -0.81
N LEU A 118 1.10 7.67 -0.93
CA LEU A 118 2.26 7.28 -0.10
C LEU A 118 3.44 8.25 -0.27
N LEU A 119 3.75 8.65 -1.51
CA LEU A 119 4.83 9.62 -1.77
C LEU A 119 4.50 11.03 -1.28
N GLU A 120 3.24 11.41 -1.29
CA GLU A 120 2.75 12.68 -0.78
C GLU A 120 2.80 12.73 0.74
N ASP A 121 2.35 11.68 1.41
CA ASP A 121 2.45 11.52 2.86
C ASP A 121 3.91 11.53 3.31
N SER A 122 4.80 10.83 2.59
CA SER A 122 6.24 10.86 2.86
C SER A 122 6.86 12.25 2.66
N ALA A 123 6.44 13.00 1.63
CA ALA A 123 6.91 14.36 1.40
C ALA A 123 6.44 15.33 2.49
N LEU A 124 5.19 15.20 2.93
CA LEU A 124 4.63 15.99 4.03
C LEU A 124 5.39 15.74 5.34
N LEU A 125 5.68 14.48 5.66
CA LEU A 125 6.31 14.08 6.93
C LEU A 125 7.82 14.33 6.96
N SER A 126 8.49 14.24 5.81
CA SER A 126 9.93 14.53 5.71
C SER A 126 10.25 16.02 5.59
N GLY A 127 9.24 16.88 5.42
CA GLY A 127 9.43 18.32 5.16
C GLY A 127 10.04 18.64 3.78
N PHE A 128 10.24 17.63 2.91
CA PHE A 128 10.77 17.84 1.57
C PHE A 128 9.67 18.11 0.55
N ARG A 129 9.95 18.99 -0.42
CA ARG A 129 9.03 19.21 -1.57
C ARG A 129 8.75 17.89 -2.31
N LYS A 130 7.47 17.58 -2.57
CA LYS A 130 6.98 16.41 -3.34
C LYS A 130 7.80 16.10 -4.59
N ARG A 131 8.15 17.14 -5.36
CA ARG A 131 8.97 17.00 -6.59
C ARG A 131 10.37 16.43 -6.36
N ARG A 132 10.98 16.71 -5.20
CA ARG A 132 12.30 16.17 -4.83
C ARG A 132 12.19 14.69 -4.51
N VAL A 133 11.22 14.30 -3.67
CA VAL A 133 10.98 12.89 -3.29
C VAL A 133 10.67 12.04 -4.52
N VAL A 134 9.76 12.50 -5.39
CA VAL A 134 9.45 11.78 -6.64
C VAL A 134 10.67 11.67 -7.55
N ARG A 135 11.48 12.72 -7.66
CA ARG A 135 12.71 12.68 -8.48
C ARG A 135 13.72 11.69 -7.92
N ASP A 136 13.83 11.61 -6.61
CA ASP A 136 14.78 10.73 -5.94
C ASP A 136 14.39 9.26 -6.15
N VAL A 137 13.10 8.95 -5.96
CA VAL A 137 12.52 7.64 -6.31
C VAL A 137 12.72 7.32 -7.79
N MET A 138 12.54 8.28 -8.70
CA MET A 138 12.77 8.06 -10.13
C MET A 138 14.24 7.94 -10.52
N ARG A 139 15.19 8.31 -9.64
CA ARG A 139 16.62 8.11 -9.88
C ARG A 139 17.04 6.68 -9.57
N THR A 140 16.38 6.02 -8.61
CA THR A 140 16.72 4.64 -8.25
C THR A 140 16.29 3.65 -9.37
N PRO A 141 17.10 2.63 -9.68
CA PRO A 141 16.76 1.61 -10.67
C PRO A 141 15.43 0.90 -10.36
N GLU A 142 15.15 0.67 -9.09
CA GLU A 142 13.96 0.00 -8.59
C GLU A 142 12.73 0.91 -8.70
N GLY A 143 12.87 2.19 -8.34
CA GLY A 143 11.79 3.17 -8.49
C GLY A 143 11.38 3.37 -9.95
N LYS A 144 12.33 3.39 -10.88
CA LYS A 144 12.04 3.40 -12.33
C LYS A 144 11.23 2.18 -12.78
N ARG A 145 11.54 0.98 -12.26
CA ARG A 145 10.79 -0.25 -12.58
C ARG A 145 9.37 -0.18 -12.06
N ILE A 146 9.15 0.31 -10.85
CA ILE A 146 7.83 0.44 -10.24
C ILE A 146 6.98 1.42 -11.05
N VAL A 147 7.53 2.58 -11.37
CA VAL A 147 6.85 3.60 -12.19
C VAL A 147 6.57 3.08 -13.59
N GLY A 148 7.54 2.42 -14.23
CA GLY A 148 7.38 1.82 -15.56
C GLY A 148 6.26 0.78 -15.59
N ARG A 149 6.15 -0.08 -14.56
CA ARG A 149 5.05 -1.05 -14.43
C ARG A 149 3.70 -0.36 -14.29
N ILE A 150 3.60 0.68 -13.47
CA ILE A 150 2.36 1.44 -13.26
C ILE A 150 1.90 2.13 -14.54
N VAL A 151 2.82 2.82 -15.23
CA VAL A 151 2.53 3.54 -16.47
C VAL A 151 2.20 2.55 -17.60
N GLY A 152 2.91 1.43 -17.70
CA GLY A 152 2.63 0.38 -18.67
C GLY A 152 1.25 -0.25 -18.48
N GLU A 153 0.85 -0.52 -17.24
CA GLU A 153 -0.48 -1.04 -16.90
C GLU A 153 -1.59 -0.01 -17.24
N GLU A 154 -1.35 1.29 -16.98
CA GLU A 154 -2.29 2.38 -17.31
C GLU A 154 -2.46 2.58 -18.83
N LEU A 155 -1.37 2.55 -19.60
CA LEU A 155 -1.40 2.71 -21.06
C LEU A 155 -2.10 1.54 -21.75
N ASN A 156 -1.82 0.31 -21.33
CA ASN A 156 -2.48 -0.89 -21.89
C ASN A 156 -4.01 -0.86 -21.68
N HIS A 157 -4.47 -0.22 -20.59
CA HIS A 157 -5.89 -0.06 -20.32
C HIS A 157 -6.58 1.04 -21.15
N ARG A 158 -5.89 2.14 -21.49
CA ARG A 158 -6.45 3.14 -22.42
C ARG A 158 -6.63 2.60 -23.83
N PHE A 159 -5.75 1.70 -24.28
CA PHE A 159 -5.86 1.08 -25.61
C PHE A 159 -6.86 -0.09 -25.67
N THR A 160 -7.09 -0.82 -24.58
CA THR A 160 -8.10 -1.91 -24.54
C THR A 160 -9.53 -1.40 -24.36
N GLY A 161 -9.74 -0.23 -23.76
CA GLY A 161 -11.05 0.43 -23.69
C GLY A 161 -11.64 0.81 -25.07
N GLY A 162 -10.79 1.01 -26.08
CA GLY A 162 -11.22 1.34 -27.45
C GLY A 162 -11.66 0.15 -28.30
N ARG A 163 -11.23 -1.09 -27.99
CA ARG A 163 -11.62 -2.28 -28.78
C ARG A 163 -12.88 -2.98 -28.27
N VAL A 164 -13.21 -2.86 -26.99
CA VAL A 164 -14.43 -3.49 -26.43
C VAL A 164 -15.71 -2.75 -26.85
N PHE A 165 -15.61 -1.46 -27.23
CA PHE A 165 -16.78 -0.70 -27.69
C PHE A 165 -17.19 -1.00 -29.14
N ARG A 166 -16.30 -1.58 -29.96
CA ARG A 166 -16.61 -1.91 -31.36
C ARG A 166 -17.24 -3.29 -31.55
N SER A 167 -17.11 -4.20 -30.59
CA SER A 167 -17.71 -5.55 -30.67
C SER A 167 -19.12 -5.66 -30.08
N ARG A 168 -19.55 -4.73 -29.21
CA ARG A 168 -20.95 -4.66 -28.75
C ARG A 168 -21.93 -4.08 -29.78
N SER A 169 -21.44 -3.31 -30.76
CA SER A 169 -22.28 -2.73 -31.81
C SER A 169 -22.67 -3.73 -32.92
N ARG A 170 -21.86 -4.78 -33.15
CA ARG A 170 -22.22 -5.85 -34.12
C ARG A 170 -23.18 -6.88 -33.54
N ARG A 171 -23.04 -7.27 -32.26
CA ARG A 171 -23.93 -8.28 -31.65
C ARG A 171 -25.36 -7.81 -31.41
N ARG A 172 -25.59 -6.49 -31.26
CA ARG A 172 -26.94 -5.93 -31.06
C ARG A 172 -27.76 -5.78 -32.35
N LYS A 173 -27.11 -5.82 -33.54
CA LYS A 173 -27.84 -5.82 -34.83
C LYS A 173 -28.38 -7.20 -35.21
N ASP A 174 -27.73 -8.26 -34.76
CA ASP A 174 -28.17 -9.63 -35.07
C ASP A 174 -29.36 -10.06 -34.20
N GLU A 175 -29.43 -9.66 -32.93
CA GLU A 175 -30.59 -9.96 -32.05
C GLU A 175 -31.88 -9.25 -32.50
N LEU A 176 -31.78 -8.04 -33.05
CA LEU A 176 -32.95 -7.32 -33.58
C LEU A 176 -33.46 -7.89 -34.92
N ARG A 177 -32.61 -8.60 -35.68
CA ARG A 177 -33.03 -9.30 -36.90
C ARG A 177 -33.79 -10.59 -36.57
N THR A 178 -33.36 -11.35 -35.56
CA THR A 178 -34.04 -12.59 -35.17
C THR A 178 -35.42 -12.32 -34.55
N GLN A 179 -35.55 -11.21 -33.81
CA GLN A 179 -36.82 -10.84 -33.18
C GLN A 179 -37.86 -10.34 -34.20
N SER A 180 -37.44 -9.67 -35.29
CA SER A 180 -38.34 -9.29 -36.38
C SER A 180 -38.91 -10.49 -37.17
N VAL A 181 -38.16 -11.59 -37.25
CA VAL A 181 -38.60 -12.80 -37.96
C VAL A 181 -39.64 -13.57 -37.14
N TYR A 182 -39.54 -13.57 -35.80
CA TYR A 182 -40.46 -14.31 -34.94
C TYR A 182 -41.89 -13.73 -34.91
N TYR A 183 -42.06 -12.41 -35.05
CA TYR A 183 -43.38 -11.77 -35.12
C TYR A 183 -44.08 -11.93 -36.48
N GLN A 184 -43.35 -12.32 -37.52
CA GLN A 184 -43.93 -12.54 -38.85
C GLN A 184 -44.57 -13.92 -39.02
N TYR A 185 -44.29 -14.88 -38.12
CA TYR A 185 -44.90 -16.22 -38.09
C TYR A 185 -46.07 -16.36 -37.10
N LEU A 186 -46.40 -15.30 -36.34
CA LEU A 186 -47.49 -15.27 -35.37
C LEU A 186 -48.74 -14.51 -35.87
N ASN A 187 -48.73 -14.07 -37.14
CA ASN A 187 -49.83 -13.40 -37.84
C ASN A 187 -50.18 -14.10 -39.18
N LEU A 188 -49.93 -15.41 -39.26
CA LEU A 188 -50.46 -16.35 -40.25
C LEU A 188 -51.08 -17.53 -39.49
#